data_AF-B2A0Y0-F1
#
_entry.id   AF-B2A0Y0-F1
#
_cell.length_a   1.000
_cell.length_b   1.000
_cell.length_c   1.000
_cell.angle_alpha   90.00
_cell.angle_beta   90.00
_cell.angle_gamma   90.00
#
_symmetry.space_group_name_H-M   'P 1'
#
loop_
_entity.id
_entity.type
_entity.pdbx_description
1 polymer ?
#
loop_
_entity_poly.entity_id
_entity_poly.type
_entity_poly.pdbx_seq_one_letter_code
_entity_poly.pdbx_strand_id
1 'polypeptide(L)'
;MPISNYGECPIVTTEVKPKWVDYNGHMNDAPYVEVFTLAVNTMIAQDLGLDENAREELGYSIYTLENHICYLREALEGMTLSVYYQVLDCDEKRMHMFFEMEDQDGNLLATSEQMLMGMDMEQGRPAPFPKPETREGNDNNSVNVAENVNKLYAKDKDKELPKQAGRTIKITRKK
;
A
#
# COMPACT_ATOMS: atom_id res chain seq x y z
N MET A 1 -2.84 10.26 14.04
CA MET A 1 -1.64 9.71 14.74
C MET A 1 -0.95 8.71 13.79
N PRO A 2 0.33 8.33 14.00
CA PRO A 2 0.96 7.27 13.21
C PRO A 2 0.18 5.95 13.27
N ILE A 3 0.17 5.19 12.18
CA ILE A 3 -0.57 3.92 12.03
C ILE A 3 -0.01 2.84 12.96
N SER A 4 1.31 2.81 13.18
CA SER A 4 1.98 1.86 14.08
C SER A 4 1.44 1.88 15.52
N ASN A 5 0.93 3.03 15.98
CA ASN A 5 0.36 3.19 17.31
C ASN A 5 -0.95 2.40 17.52
N TYR A 6 -1.53 1.80 16.47
CA TYR A 6 -2.67 0.90 16.58
C TYR A 6 -2.28 -0.55 16.93
N GLY A 7 -1.01 -0.82 17.24
CA GLY A 7 -0.53 -2.15 17.63
C GLY A 7 -0.44 -3.12 16.45
N GLU A 8 -0.35 -2.59 15.24
CA GLU A 8 -0.29 -3.37 14.01
C GLU A 8 1.14 -3.88 13.76
N CYS A 9 1.26 -5.06 13.14
CA CYS A 9 2.53 -5.55 12.63
C CYS A 9 2.83 -4.84 11.29
N PRO A 10 4.08 -4.45 11.00
CA PRO A 10 4.40 -3.92 9.69
C PRO A 10 4.11 -4.95 8.59
N ILE A 11 3.55 -4.50 7.47
CA ILE A 11 3.33 -5.35 6.28
C ILE A 11 4.65 -5.72 5.62
N VAL A 12 5.66 -4.84 5.76
CA VAL A 12 7.01 -5.04 5.26
C VAL A 12 8.00 -4.49 6.28
N THR A 13 9.03 -5.28 6.57
CA THR A 13 10.25 -4.82 7.22
C THR A 13 11.43 -5.06 6.28
N THR A 14 12.26 -4.04 6.09
CA THR A 14 13.45 -4.11 5.24
C THR A 14 14.57 -3.22 5.79
N GLU A 15 15.70 -3.15 5.10
CA GLU A 15 16.86 -2.33 5.48
C GLU A 15 17.25 -1.44 4.30
N VAL A 16 17.71 -0.22 4.59
CA VAL A 16 18.21 0.69 3.55
C VAL A 16 19.47 0.11 2.90
N LYS A 17 19.33 -0.33 1.65
CA LYS A 17 20.40 -1.00 0.90
C LYS A 17 21.49 -0.02 0.47
N PRO A 18 22.77 -0.43 0.38
CA PRO A 18 23.86 0.44 -0.10
C PRO A 18 23.61 1.02 -1.50
N LYS A 19 22.90 0.29 -2.38
CA LYS A 19 22.54 0.79 -3.73
C LYS A 19 21.48 1.89 -3.74
N TRP A 20 20.82 2.18 -2.61
CA TRP A 20 19.75 3.16 -2.50
C TRP A 20 20.25 4.53 -2.06
N VAL A 21 21.45 4.61 -1.50
CA VAL A 21 21.94 5.85 -0.88
C VAL A 21 22.77 6.69 -1.84
N ASP A 22 22.77 8.00 -1.60
CA ASP A 22 23.65 8.96 -2.25
C ASP A 22 25.08 8.88 -1.69
N TYR A 23 25.96 9.78 -2.15
CA TYR A 23 27.34 9.88 -1.64
C TYR A 23 27.42 10.15 -0.13
N ASN A 24 26.38 10.73 0.46
CA ASN A 24 26.33 11.09 1.87
C ASN A 24 25.69 10.00 2.74
N GLY A 25 25.26 8.89 2.15
CA GLY A 25 24.59 7.80 2.87
C GLY A 25 23.08 8.03 3.08
N HIS A 26 22.49 9.05 2.48
CA HIS A 26 21.03 9.27 2.55
C HIS A 26 20.34 8.51 1.43
N MET A 27 19.25 7.82 1.79
CA MET A 27 18.40 7.14 0.81
C MET A 27 17.83 8.15 -0.20
N ASN A 28 18.04 7.88 -1.48
CA ASN A 28 17.43 8.65 -2.56
C ASN A 28 15.89 8.50 -2.54
N ASP A 29 15.20 9.43 -3.20
CA ASP A 29 13.74 9.52 -3.25
C ASP A 29 13.05 8.31 -3.91
N ALA A 30 13.58 7.81 -5.03
CA ALA A 30 13.02 6.69 -5.78
C ALA A 30 12.99 5.36 -5.00
N PRO A 31 14.04 4.97 -4.25
CA PRO A 31 13.99 3.83 -3.34
C PRO A 31 12.82 3.83 -2.33
N TYR A 32 12.32 4.99 -1.88
CA TYR A 32 11.12 4.99 -1.00
C TYR A 32 9.91 4.43 -1.76
N VAL A 33 9.77 4.79 -3.05
CA VAL A 33 8.74 4.24 -3.94
C VAL A 33 8.91 2.73 -4.10
N GLU A 34 10.15 2.24 -4.24
CA GLU A 34 10.45 0.80 -4.32
C GLU A 34 9.94 0.07 -3.06
N VAL A 35 10.20 0.60 -1.87
CA VAL A 35 9.73 0.02 -0.61
C VAL A 35 8.21 0.09 -0.45
N PHE A 36 7.57 1.21 -0.81
CA PHE A 36 6.11 1.30 -0.81
C PHE A 36 5.46 0.36 -1.83
N THR A 37 6.09 0.14 -2.98
CA THR A 37 5.63 -0.83 -3.99
C THR A 37 5.72 -2.26 -3.46
N LEU A 38 6.79 -2.58 -2.73
CA LEU A 38 6.90 -3.86 -2.02
C LEU A 38 5.77 -4.03 -0.99
N ALA A 39 5.45 -2.98 -0.21
CA ALA A 39 4.35 -3.02 0.75
C ALA A 39 2.99 -3.24 0.07
N VAL A 40 2.72 -2.57 -1.05
CA VAL A 40 1.51 -2.79 -1.86
C VAL A 40 1.44 -4.24 -2.35
N ASN A 41 2.52 -4.77 -2.93
CA ASN A 41 2.54 -6.14 -3.45
C ASN A 41 2.34 -7.17 -2.34
N THR A 42 3.00 -6.99 -1.19
CA THR A 42 2.85 -7.88 -0.03
C THR A 42 1.42 -7.85 0.52
N MET A 43 0.81 -6.67 0.67
CA MET A 43 -0.59 -6.52 1.10
C MET A 43 -1.54 -7.22 0.12
N ILE A 44 -1.35 -7.03 -1.19
CA ILE A 44 -2.19 -7.68 -2.19
C ILE A 44 -2.09 -9.22 -2.10
N ALA A 45 -0.88 -9.76 -1.94
CA ALA A 45 -0.69 -11.20 -1.82
C ALA A 45 -1.26 -11.77 -0.52
N GLN A 46 -0.92 -11.16 0.63
CA GLN A 46 -1.21 -11.71 1.95
C GLN A 46 -2.62 -11.37 2.44
N ASP A 47 -3.02 -10.11 2.33
CA ASP A 47 -4.25 -9.61 2.96
C ASP A 47 -5.45 -9.68 2.01
N LEU A 48 -5.23 -9.55 0.70
CA LEU A 48 -6.29 -9.75 -0.30
C LEU A 48 -6.37 -11.20 -0.80
N GLY A 49 -5.33 -12.02 -0.54
CA GLY A 49 -5.21 -13.38 -1.07
C GLY A 49 -4.93 -13.43 -2.57
N LEU A 50 -4.47 -12.33 -3.17
CA LEU A 50 -4.24 -12.19 -4.61
C LEU A 50 -2.74 -12.29 -4.91
N ASP A 51 -2.17 -13.44 -4.57
CA ASP A 51 -0.78 -13.81 -4.90
C ASP A 51 -0.61 -14.11 -6.40
N GLU A 52 0.59 -14.53 -6.82
CA GLU A 52 0.90 -14.81 -8.23
C GLU A 52 -0.01 -15.88 -8.82
N ASN A 53 -0.23 -16.99 -8.11
CA ASN A 53 -1.11 -18.07 -8.56
C ASN A 53 -2.55 -17.59 -8.68
N ALA A 54 -3.06 -16.87 -7.68
CA ALA A 54 -4.43 -16.34 -7.70
C ALA A 54 -4.63 -15.33 -8.84
N ARG A 55 -3.62 -14.50 -9.16
CA ARG A 55 -3.68 -13.56 -10.29
C ARG A 55 -3.75 -14.27 -11.63
N GLU A 56 -2.91 -15.28 -11.83
CA GLU A 56 -2.90 -16.10 -13.04
C GLU A 56 -4.22 -16.84 -13.20
N GLU A 57 -4.67 -17.51 -12.13
CA GLU A 57 -5.93 -18.24 -12.15
C GLU A 57 -7.09 -17.30 -12.46
N LEU A 58 -7.20 -16.16 -11.77
CA LEU A 58 -8.32 -15.23 -11.93
C LEU A 58 -8.25 -14.38 -13.20
N GLY A 59 -7.11 -14.36 -13.91
CA GLY A 59 -6.88 -13.39 -14.99
C GLY A 59 -7.01 -11.95 -14.50
N TYR A 60 -6.61 -11.68 -13.25
CA TYR A 60 -6.92 -10.44 -12.55
C TYR A 60 -5.70 -9.86 -11.82
N SER A 61 -5.58 -8.54 -11.78
CA SER A 61 -4.47 -7.84 -11.15
C SER A 61 -4.92 -6.52 -10.50
N ILE A 62 -4.03 -5.89 -9.75
CA ILE A 62 -4.23 -4.56 -9.16
C ILE A 62 -3.09 -3.65 -9.60
N TYR A 63 -3.44 -2.48 -10.15
CA TYR A 63 -2.51 -1.46 -10.62
C TYR A 63 -2.57 -0.21 -9.74
N THR A 64 -1.44 0.46 -9.58
CA THR A 64 -1.40 1.82 -8.99
C THR A 64 -1.74 2.85 -10.06
N LEU A 65 -2.76 3.67 -9.81
CA LEU A 65 -3.15 4.78 -10.70
C LEU A 65 -2.41 6.06 -10.39
N GLU A 66 -2.29 6.36 -9.10
CA GLU A 66 -1.69 7.57 -8.60
C GLU A 66 -1.04 7.28 -7.25
N ASN A 67 0.06 7.98 -6.97
CA ASN A 67 0.63 8.05 -5.63
C ASN A 67 1.07 9.48 -5.31
N HIS A 68 1.03 9.82 -4.02
CA HIS A 68 1.53 11.08 -3.49
C HIS A 68 2.39 10.79 -2.25
N ILE A 69 3.67 11.15 -2.33
CA ILE A 69 4.65 10.82 -1.29
C ILE A 69 5.10 12.08 -0.56
N CYS A 70 5.15 11.99 0.77
CA CYS A 70 5.76 13.00 1.62
C CYS A 70 7.01 12.44 2.27
N TYR A 71 8.17 13.05 2.00
CA TYR A 71 9.42 12.78 2.70
C TYR A 71 9.49 13.68 3.93
N LEU A 72 9.55 13.09 5.13
CA LEU A 72 9.43 13.81 6.39
C LEU A 72 10.74 13.81 7.18
N ARG A 73 11.50 12.72 7.11
CA ARG A 73 12.84 12.57 7.69
C ARG A 73 13.72 11.76 6.74
N GLU A 74 15.03 11.92 6.89
CA GLU A 74 16.01 11.16 6.13
C GLU A 74 16.14 9.73 6.66
N ALA A 75 16.35 8.77 5.76
CA ALA A 75 16.74 7.41 6.07
C ALA A 75 18.19 7.20 5.64
N LEU A 76 18.96 6.50 6.46
CA LEU A 76 20.39 6.28 6.27
C LEU A 76 20.67 4.84 5.88
N GLU A 77 21.79 4.60 5.19
CA GLU A 77 22.28 3.25 4.90
C GLU A 77 22.25 2.36 6.16
N GLY A 78 21.72 1.14 6.01
CA GLY A 78 21.62 0.17 7.11
C GLY A 78 20.48 0.39 8.10
N MET A 79 19.71 1.47 7.96
CA MET A 79 18.54 1.72 8.81
C MET A 79 17.44 0.69 8.53
N THR A 80 16.83 0.15 9.60
CA THR A 80 15.64 -0.69 9.46
C THR A 80 14.43 0.18 9.13
N LEU A 81 13.67 -0.23 8.12
CA LEU A 81 12.44 0.39 7.67
C LEU A 81 11.26 -0.55 7.93
N SER A 82 10.22 -0.04 8.56
CA SER A 82 8.94 -0.74 8.76
C SER A 82 7.83 0.03 8.08
N VAL A 83 7.01 -0.67 7.28
CA VAL A 83 5.88 -0.06 6.57
C VAL A 83 4.56 -0.58 7.13
N TYR A 84 3.65 0.35 7.37
CA TYR A 84 2.27 0.11 7.81
C TYR A 84 1.31 0.71 6.78
N TYR A 85 0.05 0.27 6.78
CA TYR A 85 -0.95 0.83 5.89
C TYR A 85 -2.31 0.99 6.56
N GLN A 86 -3.13 1.85 5.99
CA GLN A 86 -4.53 2.05 6.32
C GLN A 86 -5.33 2.15 5.02
N VAL A 87 -6.52 1.53 4.99
CA VAL A 87 -7.50 1.71 3.91
C VAL A 87 -8.34 2.93 4.23
N LEU A 88 -8.23 3.99 3.41
CA LEU A 88 -8.98 5.24 3.60
C LEU A 88 -10.38 5.17 3.00
N ASP A 89 -10.51 4.51 1.84
CA ASP A 89 -11.78 4.31 1.12
C ASP A 89 -11.67 3.12 0.16
N CYS A 90 -12.81 2.58 -0.27
CA CYS A 90 -12.86 1.58 -1.33
C CYS A 90 -14.22 1.58 -2.05
N ASP A 91 -14.23 1.13 -3.30
CA ASP A 91 -15.46 0.84 -4.04
C ASP A 91 -15.40 -0.56 -4.69
N GLU A 92 -16.25 -0.81 -5.71
CA GLU A 92 -16.30 -2.10 -6.41
C GLU A 92 -14.96 -2.54 -7.01
N LYS A 93 -14.02 -1.63 -7.30
CA LYS A 93 -12.77 -1.91 -8.02
C LYS A 93 -11.58 -1.05 -7.63
N ARG A 94 -11.72 -0.10 -6.71
CA ARG A 94 -10.67 0.81 -6.27
C ARG A 94 -10.43 0.71 -4.78
N MET A 95 -9.18 0.90 -4.38
CA MET A 95 -8.78 1.09 -2.99
C MET A 95 -7.99 2.39 -2.87
N HIS A 96 -8.40 3.25 -1.95
CA HIS A 96 -7.65 4.43 -1.55
C HIS A 96 -6.83 4.07 -0.32
N MET A 97 -5.52 3.95 -0.51
CA MET A 97 -4.59 3.44 0.48
C MET A 97 -3.72 4.56 1.03
N PHE A 98 -3.31 4.42 2.28
CA PHE A 98 -2.30 5.27 2.89
C PHE A 98 -1.25 4.41 3.58
N PHE A 99 0.02 4.68 3.30
CA PHE A 99 1.16 3.97 3.85
C PHE A 99 2.02 4.91 4.68
N GLU A 100 2.55 4.39 5.78
CA GLU A 100 3.53 5.05 6.64
C GLU A 100 4.79 4.20 6.72
N MET A 101 5.95 4.83 6.55
CA MET A 101 7.26 4.22 6.71
C MET A 101 7.94 4.81 7.95
N GLU A 102 8.35 3.94 8.85
CA GLU A 102 8.97 4.28 10.13
C GLU A 102 10.36 3.64 10.26
N ASP A 103 11.21 4.24 11.11
CA ASP A 103 12.42 3.59 11.59
C ASP A 103 12.12 2.64 12.78
N GLN A 104 13.17 1.98 13.27
CA GLN A 104 13.12 1.08 14.42
C GLN A 104 12.66 1.72 15.74
N ASP A 105 12.72 3.05 15.85
CA ASP A 105 12.33 3.81 17.03
C ASP A 105 10.89 4.37 16.90
N GLY A 106 10.19 4.05 15.81
CA GLY A 106 8.84 4.53 15.51
C GLY A 106 8.80 5.96 14.98
N ASN A 107 9.92 6.50 14.50
CA ASN A 107 9.92 7.81 13.87
C ASN A 107 9.40 7.69 12.44
N LEU A 108 8.29 8.37 12.16
CA LEU A 108 7.78 8.51 10.79
C LEU A 108 8.80 9.18 9.85
N LEU A 109 9.22 8.44 8.82
CA LEU A 109 10.21 8.85 7.82
C LEU A 109 9.54 9.38 6.55
N ALA A 110 8.56 8.65 6.03
CA ALA A 110 7.84 9.00 4.83
C ALA A 110 6.41 8.47 4.84
N THR A 111 5.55 9.05 4.02
CA THR A 111 4.18 8.57 3.79
C THR A 111 3.91 8.43 2.29
N SER A 112 3.04 7.50 1.90
CA SER A 112 2.55 7.34 0.53
C SER A 112 1.04 7.16 0.51
N GLU A 113 0.33 8.12 -0.06
CA GLU A 113 -1.10 7.99 -0.36
C GLU A 113 -1.24 7.46 -1.79
N GLN A 114 -2.04 6.42 -2.01
CA GLN A 114 -2.15 5.76 -3.32
C GLN A 114 -3.59 5.44 -3.69
N MET A 115 -3.88 5.52 -4.98
CA MET A 115 -5.11 4.98 -5.57
C MET A 115 -4.76 3.69 -6.33
N LEU A 116 -5.32 2.57 -5.88
CA LEU A 116 -5.17 1.26 -6.52
C LEU A 116 -6.45 0.90 -7.28
N MET A 117 -6.31 0.19 -8.39
CA MET A 117 -7.43 -0.23 -9.24
C MET A 117 -7.29 -1.69 -9.68
N GLY A 118 -8.37 -2.43 -9.53
CA GLY A 118 -8.57 -3.76 -10.05
C GLY A 118 -8.69 -3.82 -11.56
N MET A 119 -8.02 -4.80 -12.17
CA MET A 119 -7.86 -4.93 -13.62
C MET A 119 -8.16 -6.35 -14.07
N ASP A 120 -9.01 -6.48 -15.08
CA ASP A 120 -9.12 -7.68 -15.91
C ASP A 120 -7.92 -7.70 -16.87
N MET A 121 -7.09 -8.73 -16.76
CA MET A 121 -5.83 -8.85 -17.51
C MET A 121 -6.04 -9.32 -18.95
N GLU A 122 -7.11 -10.05 -19.24
CA GLU A 122 -7.44 -10.47 -20.61
C GLU A 122 -7.95 -9.29 -21.43
N GLN A 123 -8.80 -8.46 -20.83
CA GLN A 123 -9.42 -7.30 -21.48
C GLN A 123 -8.63 -6.01 -21.31
N GLY A 124 -7.61 -6.01 -20.43
CA GLY A 124 -6.75 -4.86 -20.16
C GLY A 124 -7.52 -3.65 -19.62
N ARG A 125 -8.59 -3.86 -18.85
CA ARG A 125 -9.51 -2.79 -18.41
C ARG A 125 -9.88 -2.90 -16.93
N PRO A 126 -10.35 -1.80 -16.30
CA PRO A 126 -10.87 -1.86 -14.94
C PRO A 126 -12.01 -2.88 -14.81
N ALA A 127 -11.98 -3.66 -13.73
CA ALA A 127 -13.02 -4.65 -13.41
C ALA A 127 -13.27 -4.71 -11.90
N PRO A 128 -14.50 -5.08 -11.45
CA PRO A 128 -14.80 -5.28 -10.04
C PRO A 128 -13.90 -6.33 -9.38
N PHE A 129 -13.65 -6.18 -8.07
CA PHE A 129 -12.93 -7.18 -7.28
C PHE A 129 -13.61 -8.56 -7.38
N PRO A 130 -12.85 -9.64 -7.67
CA PRO A 130 -13.40 -10.98 -7.82
C PRO A 130 -14.17 -11.46 -6.58
N LYS A 131 -15.27 -12.17 -6.83
CA LYS A 131 -16.07 -12.92 -5.83
C LYS A 131 -16.19 -14.38 -6.29
N PRO A 132 -16.34 -15.36 -5.39
CA PRO A 132 -16.45 -16.77 -5.76
C PRO A 132 -17.52 -17.04 -6.84
N GLU A 133 -18.66 -16.35 -6.76
CA GLU A 133 -19.81 -16.50 -7.68
C GLU A 133 -19.57 -15.95 -9.09
N THR A 134 -18.50 -15.19 -9.31
CA THR A 134 -18.19 -14.61 -10.64
C THR A 134 -17.58 -15.62 -11.62
N ARG A 135 -17.43 -16.90 -11.22
CA ARG A 135 -16.94 -17.99 -12.05
C ARG A 135 -18.05 -18.99 -12.38
N GLU A 136 -18.11 -19.42 -13.63
CA GLU A 136 -18.82 -20.66 -13.99
C GLU A 136 -18.06 -21.86 -13.42
N GLY A 137 -18.38 -22.25 -12.19
CA GLY A 137 -17.74 -23.37 -11.51
C GLY A 137 -17.74 -23.18 -10.00
N ASN A 138 -18.49 -24.03 -9.29
CA ASN A 138 -18.76 -23.90 -7.86
C ASN A 138 -17.58 -24.48 -7.05
N ASP A 139 -16.42 -23.81 -7.05
CA ASP A 139 -15.31 -24.15 -6.17
C ASP A 139 -15.36 -23.30 -4.91
N ASN A 140 -15.82 -23.93 -3.82
CA ASN A 140 -15.96 -23.36 -2.48
C ASN A 140 -14.62 -22.92 -1.85
N ASN A 141 -13.49 -23.15 -2.51
CA ASN A 141 -12.16 -22.77 -2.05
C ASN A 141 -11.57 -21.53 -2.77
N SER A 142 -12.36 -20.84 -3.60
CA SER A 142 -11.91 -19.69 -4.38
C SER A 142 -11.66 -18.44 -3.51
N VAL A 143 -10.56 -17.72 -3.77
CA VAL A 143 -10.23 -16.45 -3.10
C VAL A 143 -11.36 -15.42 -3.31
N ASN A 144 -11.82 -14.79 -2.22
CA ASN A 144 -12.80 -13.71 -2.26
C ASN A 144 -12.14 -12.35 -2.02
N VAL A 145 -11.54 -11.80 -3.08
CA VAL A 145 -10.84 -10.51 -3.04
C VAL A 145 -11.77 -9.39 -2.58
N ALA A 146 -13.02 -9.36 -3.08
CA ALA A 146 -13.97 -8.32 -2.71
C ALA A 146 -14.33 -8.35 -1.21
N GLU A 147 -14.50 -9.53 -0.63
CA GLU A 147 -14.76 -9.66 0.82
C GLU A 147 -13.54 -9.23 1.64
N ASN A 148 -12.33 -9.58 1.21
CA ASN A 148 -11.11 -9.18 1.89
C ASN A 148 -10.90 -7.66 1.87
N VAL A 149 -11.12 -7.00 0.71
CA VAL A 149 -11.11 -5.53 0.61
C VAL A 149 -12.11 -4.91 1.60
N ASN A 150 -13.34 -5.41 1.63
CA ASN A 150 -14.37 -4.90 2.56
C ASN A 150 -14.00 -5.12 4.03
N LYS A 151 -13.36 -6.24 4.38
CA LYS A 151 -12.87 -6.49 5.74
C LYS A 151 -11.78 -5.51 6.16
N LEU A 152 -10.81 -5.25 5.26
CA LEU A 152 -9.75 -4.26 5.53
C LEU A 152 -10.33 -2.86 5.69
N TYR A 153 -11.24 -2.44 4.81
CA TYR A 153 -11.90 -1.14 4.96
C TYR A 153 -12.75 -1.06 6.23
N ALA A 154 -13.52 -2.10 6.57
CA ALA A 154 -14.34 -2.11 7.78
C ALA A 154 -13.52 -1.99 9.07
N LYS A 155 -12.28 -2.50 9.07
CA LYS A 155 -11.32 -2.35 10.17
C LYS A 155 -10.84 -0.91 10.34
N ASP A 156 -10.74 -0.16 9.23
CA ASP A 156 -10.07 1.15 9.20
C ASP A 156 -11.02 2.34 9.07
N LYS A 157 -12.27 2.14 8.65
CA LYS A 157 -13.24 3.20 8.31
C LYS A 157 -13.51 4.22 9.44
N ASP A 158 -13.34 3.80 10.69
CA ASP A 158 -13.59 4.62 11.89
C ASP A 158 -12.29 5.16 12.51
N LYS A 159 -11.12 4.83 11.95
CA LYS A 159 -9.83 5.36 12.38
C LYS A 159 -9.69 6.82 11.95
N GLU A 160 -8.93 7.60 12.73
CA GLU A 160 -8.56 8.95 12.30
C GLU A 160 -7.75 8.90 10.99
N LEU A 161 -8.00 9.87 10.11
CA LEU A 161 -7.21 10.01 8.88
C LEU A 161 -5.76 10.39 9.23
N PRO A 162 -4.77 9.78 8.55
CA PRO A 162 -3.38 10.19 8.68
C PRO A 162 -3.19 11.66 8.30
N LYS A 163 -2.26 12.34 9.00
CA LYS A 163 -2.11 13.80 8.91
C LYS A 163 -1.75 14.30 7.51
N GLN A 164 -1.07 13.47 6.71
CA GLN A 164 -0.62 13.82 5.36
C GLN A 164 -1.60 13.37 4.27
N ALA A 165 -2.71 12.70 4.59
CA ALA A 165 -3.74 12.34 3.62
C ALA A 165 -4.35 13.58 2.96
N GLY A 166 -4.55 13.55 1.64
CA GLY A 166 -5.07 14.64 0.84
C GLY A 166 -4.14 15.86 0.72
N ARG A 167 -2.84 15.70 1.01
CA ARG A 167 -1.91 16.84 0.97
C ARG A 167 -1.66 17.30 -0.46
N THR A 168 -1.76 18.62 -0.67
CA THR A 168 -1.44 19.26 -1.95
C THR A 168 -0.07 19.92 -1.91
N ILE A 169 0.72 19.79 -2.98
CA ILE A 169 1.99 20.52 -3.15
C ILE A 169 1.70 22.02 -3.30
N LYS A 170 2.27 22.83 -2.41
CA LYS A 170 2.22 24.30 -2.49
C LYS A 170 3.40 24.93 -1.74
N ILE A 171 3.86 26.08 -2.21
CA ILE A 171 4.86 26.88 -1.49
C ILE A 171 4.16 27.63 -0.35
N THR A 172 4.60 27.37 0.89
CA THR A 172 4.15 28.15 2.04
C THR A 172 5.13 29.29 2.28
N ARG A 173 4.66 30.54 2.24
CA ARG A 173 5.48 31.71 2.54
C ARG A 173 5.23 32.13 3.99
N LYS A 174 6.29 32.26 4.78
CA LYS A 174 6.18 32.84 6.13
C LYS A 174 5.74 34.30 5.97
N LYS A 175 4.77 34.73 6.78
CA LYS A 175 4.44 36.15 6.95
C LYS A 175 5.54 36.83 7.75
#